data_AF-A0A9R0A1Q2-F1
#
_entry.id   AF-A0A9R0A1Q2-F1
#
_cell.length_a   1.000
_cell.length_b   1.000
_cell.length_c   1.000
_cell.angle_alpha   90.00
_cell.angle_beta   90.00
_cell.angle_gamma   90.00
#
_symmetry.space_group_name_H-M   'P 1'
#
loop_
_entity.id
_entity.type
_entity.pdbx_description
1 polymer ?
#
loop_
_entity_poly.entity_id
_entity_poly.type
_entity_poly.pdbx_seq_one_letter_code
_entity_poly.pdbx_strand_id
1 'polypeptide(L)'
;MHFHMQHPHLCIKMSILQSKVLAAPFQPVGFAECWLADQFNSLSPLFLGLRDLLCFYTYQINWRDMWSDSPLSAVSLDCGFYSKPVTCLIQCFPPWLRFAQCLRCFWDTGHTLHLLNAGKYFTVFLMVTFASLYNMARERSSLLVEGRIYLYIWAMATCTGVLVTVSWDLRMDWGLLQGNGLLKDELVFSQQGKGDETACWGNRCRDSSMHLREKICLYNLNKI
;
A
#
# COMPACT_ATOMS: atom_id res chain seq x y z
N MET A 1 -28.47 -15.51 -9.75
CA MET A 1 -27.00 -15.57 -9.92
C MET A 1 -26.39 -16.19 -8.67
N HIS A 2 -26.20 -17.51 -8.68
CA HIS A 2 -25.48 -18.21 -7.62
C HIS A 2 -23.99 -18.08 -7.94
N PHE A 3 -23.28 -17.19 -7.25
CA PHE A 3 -21.81 -17.25 -7.23
C PHE A 3 -21.44 -18.54 -6.48
N HIS A 4 -21.17 -19.59 -7.25
CA HIS A 4 -20.57 -20.81 -6.71
C HIS A 4 -19.15 -20.43 -6.25
N MET A 5 -18.94 -20.28 -4.95
CA MET A 5 -17.60 -20.25 -4.36
C MET A 5 -16.97 -21.62 -4.60
N GLN A 6 -16.25 -21.76 -5.71
CA GLN A 6 -15.72 -23.04 -6.20
C GLN A 6 -14.70 -23.68 -5.23
N HIS A 7 -14.15 -22.94 -4.26
CA HIS A 7 -13.16 -23.45 -3.31
C HIS A 7 -13.29 -22.79 -1.92
N PRO A 8 -14.10 -23.34 -0.99
CA PRO A 8 -14.23 -22.79 0.37
C PRO A 8 -12.90 -22.78 1.13
N HIS A 9 -12.03 -23.77 0.89
CA HIS A 9 -10.68 -23.81 1.47
C HIS A 9 -9.79 -22.65 1.01
N LEU A 10 -9.96 -22.17 -0.22
CA LEU A 10 -9.19 -21.05 -0.74
C LEU A 10 -9.66 -19.74 -0.11
N CYS A 11 -10.97 -19.55 0.03
CA CYS A 11 -11.53 -18.38 0.69
C CYS A 11 -11.09 -18.28 2.15
N ILE A 12 -11.14 -19.40 2.89
CA ILE A 12 -10.65 -19.44 4.28
C ILE A 12 -9.18 -19.06 4.37
N LYS A 13 -8.32 -19.59 3.48
CA LYS A 13 -6.89 -19.23 3.43
C LYS A 13 -6.68 -17.74 3.13
N MET A 14 -7.45 -17.16 2.21
CA MET A 14 -7.38 -15.74 1.91
C MET A 14 -7.84 -14.87 3.08
N SER A 15 -8.92 -15.24 3.77
CA SER A 15 -9.39 -14.51 4.95
C SER A 15 -8.40 -14.58 6.12
N ILE A 16 -7.71 -15.71 6.29
CA ILE A 16 -6.62 -15.84 7.26
C ILE A 16 -5.45 -14.94 6.87
N LEU A 17 -5.07 -14.91 5.58
CA LEU A 17 -4.00 -14.06 5.07
C LEU A 17 -4.31 -12.57 5.28
N GLN A 18 -5.54 -12.14 4.97
CA GLN A 18 -5.99 -10.77 5.22
C GLN A 18 -5.89 -10.42 6.70
N SER A 19 -6.39 -11.28 7.59
CA SER A 19 -6.30 -11.07 9.04
C SER A 19 -4.85 -10.92 9.52
N LYS A 20 -3.91 -11.67 8.94
CA LYS A 20 -2.47 -11.55 9.25
C LYS A 20 -1.88 -10.22 8.77
N VAL A 21 -2.29 -9.73 7.60
CA VAL A 21 -1.90 -8.40 7.13
C VAL A 21 -2.42 -7.31 8.06
N LEU A 22 -3.65 -7.44 8.57
CA LEU A 22 -4.21 -6.51 9.55
C LEU A 22 -3.51 -6.58 10.91
N ALA A 23 -3.07 -7.77 11.31
CA ALA A 23 -2.29 -8.00 12.52
C ALA A 23 -0.78 -7.79 12.33
N ALA A 24 -0.36 -7.13 11.23
CA ALA A 24 1.03 -6.83 10.90
C ALA A 24 1.91 -6.35 12.08
N PRO A 25 1.46 -5.45 12.98
CA PRO A 25 2.33 -5.00 14.08
C PRO A 25 2.66 -6.10 15.10
N PHE A 26 1.90 -7.19 15.16
CA PHE A 26 1.99 -8.22 16.22
C PHE A 26 2.51 -9.57 15.74
N GLN A 27 2.74 -9.76 14.44
CA GLN A 27 3.10 -11.05 13.86
C GLN A 27 4.31 -10.91 12.91
N PRO A 28 5.15 -11.94 12.78
CA PRO A 28 6.20 -11.95 11.78
C PRO A 28 5.59 -11.89 10.38
N VAL A 29 6.16 -11.04 9.53
CA VAL A 29 5.62 -10.75 8.20
C VAL A 29 6.32 -11.63 7.17
N GLY A 30 5.54 -12.42 6.43
CA GLY A 30 6.02 -13.20 5.30
C GLY A 30 5.87 -12.48 3.96
N PHE A 31 6.37 -13.11 2.90
CA PHE A 31 6.29 -12.57 1.55
C PHE A 31 4.85 -12.37 1.06
N ALA A 32 3.94 -13.31 1.35
CA ALA A 32 2.56 -13.24 0.91
C ALA A 32 1.81 -12.07 1.56
N GLU A 33 2.07 -11.83 2.84
CA GLU A 33 1.52 -10.71 3.60
C GLU A 33 2.04 -9.36 3.08
N CYS A 34 3.34 -9.28 2.77
CA CYS A 34 3.90 -8.13 2.07
C CYS A 34 3.17 -7.95 0.73
N TRP A 35 3.28 -8.90 -0.19
CA TRP A 35 2.69 -8.79 -1.54
C TRP A 35 1.22 -8.34 -1.52
N LEU A 36 0.38 -8.95 -0.67
CA LEU A 36 -1.03 -8.56 -0.53
C LEU A 36 -1.21 -7.11 -0.10
N ALA A 37 -0.39 -6.61 0.82
CA ALA A 37 -0.43 -5.21 1.24
C ALA A 37 0.01 -4.22 0.13
N ASP A 38 0.87 -4.62 -0.82
CA ASP A 38 1.17 -3.75 -2.00
C ASP A 38 -0.02 -3.69 -2.94
N GLN A 39 -0.73 -4.81 -3.09
CA GLN A 39 -1.97 -4.83 -3.88
C GLN A 39 -3.01 -3.89 -3.26
N PHE A 40 -3.16 -3.88 -1.93
CA PHE A 40 -4.06 -2.92 -1.27
C PHE A 40 -3.65 -1.47 -1.48
N ASN A 41 -2.35 -1.16 -1.50
CA ASN A 41 -1.89 0.20 -1.78
C ASN A 41 -2.30 0.65 -3.19
N SER A 42 -2.18 -0.23 -4.19
CA SER A 42 -2.62 0.02 -5.57
C SER A 42 -4.15 0.06 -5.70
N LEU A 43 -4.88 -0.63 -4.82
CA LEU A 43 -6.35 -0.66 -4.81
C LEU A 43 -6.99 0.51 -4.05
N SER A 44 -6.20 1.38 -3.42
CA SER A 44 -6.70 2.52 -2.65
C SER A 44 -7.71 3.41 -3.40
N PRO A 45 -7.47 3.82 -4.66
CA PRO A 45 -8.45 4.60 -5.44
C PRO A 45 -9.75 3.83 -5.71
N LEU A 46 -9.67 2.50 -5.83
CA LEU A 46 -10.85 1.67 -6.05
C LEU A 46 -11.72 1.58 -4.78
N PHE A 47 -11.14 1.54 -3.59
CA PHE A 47 -11.92 1.61 -2.35
C PHE A 47 -12.70 2.92 -2.22
N LEU A 48 -12.10 4.04 -2.64
CA LEU A 48 -12.79 5.33 -2.71
C LEU A 48 -13.92 5.32 -3.74
N GLY A 49 -13.64 4.83 -4.94
CA GLY A 49 -14.64 4.73 -6.00
C GLY A 49 -15.82 3.85 -5.60
N LEU A 50 -15.56 2.72 -4.92
CA LEU A 50 -16.61 1.85 -4.40
C LEU A 50 -17.45 2.54 -3.33
N ARG A 51 -16.83 3.30 -2.43
CA ARG A 51 -17.57 4.11 -1.45
C ARG A 51 -18.45 5.16 -2.14
N ASP A 52 -17.91 5.88 -3.12
CA ASP A 52 -18.66 6.92 -3.84
C ASP A 52 -19.83 6.33 -4.61
N LEU A 53 -19.60 5.18 -5.25
CA LEU A 53 -20.64 4.39 -5.89
C LEU A 53 -21.72 3.98 -4.88
N LEU A 54 -21.32 3.40 -3.74
CA LEU A 54 -22.26 2.98 -2.71
C LEU A 54 -23.08 4.17 -2.20
N CYS A 55 -22.43 5.30 -1.86
CA CYS A 55 -23.11 6.49 -1.39
C CYS A 55 -24.11 7.03 -2.42
N PHE A 56 -23.73 7.04 -3.70
CA PHE A 56 -24.62 7.45 -4.80
C PHE A 56 -25.88 6.56 -4.84
N TYR A 57 -25.71 5.24 -4.86
CA TYR A 57 -26.84 4.30 -4.94
C TYR A 57 -27.69 4.24 -3.67
N THR A 58 -27.15 4.52 -2.49
CA THR A 58 -27.91 4.44 -1.23
C THR A 58 -28.62 5.73 -0.86
N TYR A 59 -28.00 6.89 -1.12
CA TYR A 59 -28.48 8.18 -0.59
C TYR A 59 -28.92 9.18 -1.65
N GLN A 60 -28.33 9.15 -2.86
CA GLN A 60 -28.67 10.11 -3.90
C GLN A 60 -29.80 9.62 -4.82
N ILE A 61 -29.90 8.29 -5.02
CA ILE A 61 -31.00 7.69 -5.77
C ILE A 61 -32.19 7.49 -4.83
N ASN A 62 -33.27 8.23 -5.06
CA ASN A 62 -34.56 7.89 -4.50
C ASN A 62 -35.18 6.76 -5.33
N TRP A 63 -35.00 5.52 -4.88
CA TRP A 63 -35.55 4.34 -5.55
C TRP A 63 -37.08 4.36 -5.67
N ARG A 64 -37.80 5.16 -4.88
CA ARG A 64 -39.26 5.32 -5.01
C ARG A 64 -39.66 6.16 -6.23
N ASP A 65 -38.87 7.18 -6.56
CA ASP A 65 -39.22 8.14 -7.61
C ASP A 65 -38.91 7.59 -9.01
N MET A 66 -38.07 6.55 -9.11
CA MET A 66 -37.69 5.89 -10.36
C MET A 66 -38.88 5.17 -11.06
N TRP A 67 -39.97 4.90 -10.33
CA TRP A 67 -41.22 4.32 -10.86
C TRP A 67 -42.34 5.36 -11.03
N SER A 68 -42.06 6.65 -10.82
CA SER A 68 -43.03 7.73 -10.98
C SER A 68 -42.55 8.72 -12.04
N ASP A 69 -43.43 9.24 -12.89
CA ASP A 69 -43.13 10.30 -13.88
C ASP A 69 -42.78 11.67 -13.25
N SER A 70 -42.49 11.72 -11.94
CA SER A 70 -41.98 12.93 -11.29
C SER A 70 -40.50 13.14 -11.62
N PRO A 71 -40.06 14.40 -11.85
CA PRO A 71 -38.64 14.69 -12.05
C PRO A 71 -37.85 14.22 -10.82
N LEU A 72 -36.77 13.48 -11.07
CA LEU A 72 -35.86 12.97 -10.05
C LEU A 72 -35.42 14.14 -9.16
N SER A 73 -36.06 14.27 -8.01
CA SER A 73 -35.63 15.23 -7.00
C SER A 73 -34.39 14.62 -6.37
N ALA A 74 -33.21 15.03 -6.84
CA ALA A 74 -31.95 14.69 -6.21
C ALA A 74 -32.02 15.21 -4.77
N VAL A 75 -32.41 14.34 -3.83
CA VAL A 75 -32.36 14.64 -2.41
C VAL A 75 -30.89 14.87 -2.14
N SER A 76 -30.51 16.12 -1.88
CA SER A 76 -29.16 16.51 -1.52
C SER A 76 -28.88 16.08 -0.08
N LEU A 77 -29.05 14.79 0.21
CA LEU A 77 -28.54 14.20 1.43
C LEU A 77 -27.04 14.04 1.23
N ASP A 78 -26.33 15.09 1.62
CA ASP A 78 -24.90 15.15 1.56
C ASP A 78 -24.32 13.97 2.37
N CYS A 79 -23.58 13.08 1.71
CA CYS A 79 -22.65 12.16 2.41
C CYS A 79 -21.62 12.97 3.26
N GLY A 80 -21.56 14.29 3.09
CA GLY A 80 -20.44 15.20 3.34
C GLY A 80 -20.00 15.51 4.76
N PHE A 81 -20.76 15.22 5.82
CA PHE A 81 -20.24 15.51 7.17
C PHE A 81 -19.49 14.34 7.84
N TYR A 82 -19.93 13.10 7.61
CA TYR A 82 -19.22 11.90 8.10
C TYR A 82 -18.25 11.31 7.07
N SER A 83 -18.31 11.73 5.80
CA SER A 83 -17.52 11.13 4.72
C SER A 83 -16.05 11.55 4.66
N LYS A 84 -15.67 12.74 5.11
CA LYS A 84 -14.27 13.22 4.93
C LYS A 84 -13.27 12.51 5.84
N PRO A 85 -13.52 12.36 7.16
CA PRO A 85 -12.64 11.55 8.00
C PRO A 85 -12.60 10.09 7.54
N VAL A 86 -13.74 9.54 7.09
CA VAL A 86 -13.81 8.19 6.53
C VAL A 86 -12.99 8.07 5.25
N THR A 87 -13.03 9.08 4.37
CA THR A 87 -12.20 9.17 3.16
C THR A 87 -10.71 9.12 3.51
N CYS A 88 -10.31 9.87 4.52
CA CYS A 88 -8.93 9.88 5.02
C CYS A 88 -8.55 8.49 5.56
N LEU A 89 -9.38 7.89 6.42
CA LEU A 89 -9.13 6.56 6.98
C LEU A 89 -8.97 5.50 5.89
N ILE A 90 -9.86 5.48 4.89
CA ILE A 90 -9.78 4.53 3.77
C ILE A 90 -8.46 4.70 3.00
N GLN A 91 -8.02 5.93 2.75
CA GLN A 91 -6.77 6.18 2.00
C GLN A 91 -5.51 5.98 2.83
N CYS A 92 -5.55 6.28 4.12
CA CYS A 92 -4.42 6.12 5.04
C CYS A 92 -4.19 4.65 5.40
N PHE A 93 -5.23 3.83 5.32
CA PHE A 93 -5.16 2.44 5.77
C PHE A 93 -4.17 1.58 4.97
N PRO A 94 -4.18 1.53 3.62
CA PRO A 94 -3.19 0.77 2.86
C PRO A 94 -1.72 1.16 3.11
N PRO A 95 -1.31 2.46 3.04
CA PRO A 95 0.08 2.84 3.31
C PRO A 95 0.46 2.61 4.77
N TRP A 96 -0.48 2.73 5.72
CA TRP A 96 -0.22 2.41 7.12
C TRP A 96 0.12 0.92 7.34
N LEU A 97 -0.60 0.01 6.67
CA LEU A 97 -0.31 -1.43 6.75
C LEU A 97 1.13 -1.73 6.31
N ARG A 98 1.55 -1.12 5.19
CA ARG A 98 2.92 -1.29 4.69
C ARG A 98 3.97 -0.67 5.60
N PHE A 99 3.70 0.51 6.14
CA PHE A 99 4.55 1.13 7.15
C PHE A 99 4.74 0.21 8.36
N ALA A 100 3.64 -0.33 8.92
CA ALA A 100 3.68 -1.20 10.09
C ALA A 100 4.44 -2.51 9.83
N GLN A 101 4.22 -3.14 8.67
CA GLN A 101 4.95 -4.35 8.26
C GLN A 101 6.46 -4.09 8.15
N CYS A 102 6.86 -3.01 7.47
CA CYS A 102 8.26 -2.67 7.29
C CYS A 102 8.94 -2.32 8.62
N LEU A 103 8.24 -1.63 9.52
CA LEU A 103 8.75 -1.31 10.85
C LEU A 103 8.92 -2.58 11.71
N ARG A 104 7.98 -3.53 11.63
CA ARG A 104 8.12 -4.83 12.28
C ARG A 104 9.33 -5.60 11.77
N CYS A 105 9.49 -5.71 10.45
CA CYS A 105 10.65 -6.36 9.85
C CYS A 105 11.97 -5.68 10.25
N PHE A 106 11.98 -4.34 10.39
CA PHE A 106 13.13 -3.61 10.91
C PHE A 106 13.46 -4.00 12.35
N TRP A 107 12.46 -4.09 13.23
CA TRP A 107 12.69 -4.55 14.61
C TRP A 107 13.14 -6.00 14.71
N ASP A 108 12.66 -6.87 13.82
CA ASP A 108 13.04 -8.29 13.80
C ASP A 108 14.47 -8.52 13.29
N THR A 109 14.89 -7.78 12.26
CA THR A 109 16.15 -8.05 11.54
C THR A 109 17.25 -7.01 11.81
N GLY A 110 16.89 -5.80 12.22
CA GLY A 110 17.81 -4.66 12.35
C GLY A 110 18.30 -4.07 11.02
N HIS A 111 17.85 -4.57 9.86
CA HIS A 111 18.33 -4.08 8.57
C HIS A 111 17.72 -2.74 8.17
N THR A 112 18.57 -1.73 7.94
CA THR A 112 18.18 -0.36 7.61
C THR A 112 17.37 -0.22 6.32
N LEU A 113 17.46 -1.18 5.39
CA LEU A 113 16.65 -1.18 4.17
C LEU A 113 15.14 -1.26 4.47
N HIS A 114 14.75 -2.05 5.47
CA HIS A 114 13.34 -2.12 5.90
C HIS A 114 12.88 -0.80 6.50
N LEU A 115 13.75 -0.10 7.23
CA LEU A 115 13.45 1.22 7.77
C LEU A 115 13.30 2.28 6.68
N LEU A 116 14.17 2.25 5.66
CA LEU A 116 14.04 3.15 4.50
C LEU A 116 12.73 2.90 3.75
N ASN A 117 12.33 1.64 3.59
CA ASN A 117 11.05 1.31 2.98
C ASN A 117 9.86 1.74 3.86
N ALA A 118 9.95 1.58 5.19
CA ALA A 118 8.96 2.13 6.11
C ALA A 118 8.83 3.65 5.92
N GLY A 119 9.96 4.35 5.80
CA GLY A 119 10.02 5.78 5.48
C GLY A 119 9.29 6.13 4.18
N LYS A 120 9.49 5.37 3.10
CA LYS A 120 8.77 5.53 1.82
C LYS A 120 7.26 5.57 2.04
N TYR A 121 6.69 4.55 2.67
CA TYR A 121 5.24 4.50 2.92
C TYR A 121 4.75 5.54 3.93
N PHE A 122 5.59 5.94 4.89
CA PHE A 122 5.27 7.02 5.82
C PHE A 122 5.09 8.37 5.10
N THR A 123 5.88 8.66 4.07
CA THR A 123 5.68 9.89 3.27
C THR A 123 4.32 9.92 2.57
N VAL A 124 3.84 8.77 2.08
CA VAL A 124 2.50 8.63 1.49
C VAL A 124 1.42 8.87 2.54
N PHE A 125 1.57 8.28 3.73
CA PHE A 125 0.66 8.48 4.85
C PHE A 125 0.53 9.96 5.25
N LEU A 126 1.64 10.70 5.31
CA LEU A 126 1.62 12.14 5.57
C LEU A 126 0.93 12.93 4.44
N MET A 127 1.25 12.62 3.18
CA MET A 127 0.65 13.28 2.01
C MET A 127 -0.88 13.17 2.04
N VAL A 128 -1.42 11.96 2.27
CA VAL A 128 -2.88 11.72 2.36
C VAL A 128 -3.50 12.48 3.54
N THR A 129 -2.85 12.46 4.69
CA THR A 129 -3.35 13.15 5.89
C THR A 129 -3.46 14.66 5.64
N PHE A 130 -2.42 15.29 5.09
CA PHE A 130 -2.44 16.72 4.78
C PHE A 130 -3.40 17.07 3.63
N ALA A 131 -3.58 16.19 2.65
CA ALA A 131 -4.62 16.35 1.63
C ALA A 131 -6.01 16.39 2.26
N SER A 132 -6.29 15.52 3.24
CA SER A 132 -7.56 15.52 3.97
C SER A 132 -7.75 16.80 4.78
N LEU A 133 -6.73 17.23 5.53
CA LEU A 133 -6.79 18.46 6.32
C LEU A 133 -7.02 19.70 5.44
N TYR A 134 -6.34 19.78 4.29
CA TYR A 134 -6.56 20.84 3.30
C TYR A 134 -8.01 20.86 2.79
N ASN A 135 -8.56 19.70 2.42
CA ASN A 135 -9.95 19.61 1.95
C ASN A 135 -10.96 20.02 3.02
N MET A 136 -10.75 19.62 4.28
CA MET A 136 -11.58 20.02 5.41
C MET A 136 -11.51 21.52 5.68
N ALA A 137 -10.30 22.11 5.64
CA ALA A 137 -10.12 23.54 5.84
C ALA A 137 -10.70 24.39 4.71
N ARG A 138 -10.63 23.92 3.46
CA ARG A 138 -11.19 24.61 2.29
C ARG A 138 -12.71 24.74 2.37
N GLU A 139 -13.41 23.73 2.87
CA GLU A 139 -14.87 23.75 3.02
C GLU A 139 -15.32 24.68 4.15
N ARG A 140 -14.48 24.84 5.19
CA ARG A 140 -14.70 25.81 6.26
C ARG A 140 -14.25 27.20 5.80
N SER A 141 -15.08 27.83 4.98
CA SER A 141 -14.87 29.14 4.30
C SER A 141 -14.43 30.33 5.19
N SER A 142 -14.36 30.18 6.51
CA SER A 142 -13.96 31.21 7.47
C SER A 142 -12.46 31.29 7.78
N LEU A 143 -11.62 30.36 7.30
CA LEU A 143 -10.18 30.30 7.66
C LEU A 143 -9.25 30.26 6.43
N LEU A 144 -9.27 31.32 5.63
CA LEU A 144 -8.41 31.48 4.44
C LEU A 144 -6.90 31.32 4.73
N VAL A 145 -6.44 31.69 5.93
CA VAL A 145 -5.03 31.55 6.34
C VAL A 145 -4.69 30.09 6.64
N GLU A 146 -5.57 29.37 7.35
CA GLU A 146 -5.37 27.95 7.70
C GLU A 146 -5.35 27.05 6.45
N GLY A 147 -6.27 27.30 5.51
CA GLY A 147 -6.31 26.59 4.23
C GLY A 147 -5.02 26.74 3.42
N ARG A 148 -4.39 27.93 3.43
CA ARG A 148 -3.09 28.16 2.77
C ARG A 148 -1.96 27.37 3.43
N ILE A 149 -1.93 27.31 4.77
CA ILE A 149 -0.92 26.55 5.51
C ILE A 149 -1.01 25.06 5.15
N TYR A 150 -2.21 24.47 5.19
CA TYR A 150 -2.38 23.05 4.82
C TYR A 150 -2.07 22.79 3.34
N LEU A 151 -2.36 23.75 2.45
CA LEU A 151 -1.98 23.65 1.05
C LEU A 151 -0.46 23.56 0.89
N TYR A 152 0.31 24.43 1.56
CA TYR A 152 1.77 24.39 1.50
C TYR A 152 2.34 23.10 2.09
N ILE A 153 1.83 22.66 3.25
CA ILE A 153 2.31 21.42 3.87
C ILE A 153 1.97 20.21 2.98
N TRP A 154 0.76 20.16 2.41
CA TRP A 154 0.37 19.11 1.48
C TRP A 154 1.23 19.11 0.22
N ALA A 155 1.52 20.29 -0.36
CA ALA A 155 2.41 20.43 -1.50
C ALA A 155 3.82 19.91 -1.18
N MET A 156 4.40 20.30 -0.04
CA MET A 156 5.71 19.82 0.39
C MET A 156 5.73 18.31 0.65
N ALA A 157 4.69 17.76 1.28
CA ALA A 157 4.55 16.33 1.49
C ALA A 157 4.45 15.57 0.16
N THR A 158 3.70 16.11 -0.81
CA THR A 158 3.57 15.54 -2.16
C THR A 158 4.90 15.57 -2.90
N CYS A 159 5.61 16.71 -2.90
CA CYS A 159 6.93 16.82 -3.52
C CYS A 159 7.91 15.83 -2.90
N THR A 160 7.96 15.74 -1.56
CA THR A 160 8.82 14.79 -0.85
C THR A 160 8.48 13.35 -1.21
N GLY A 161 7.19 12.99 -1.23
CA GLY A 161 6.74 11.65 -1.60
C GLY A 161 7.13 11.28 -3.03
N VAL A 162 6.97 12.19 -3.99
CA VAL A 162 7.40 11.99 -5.38
C VAL A 162 8.91 11.79 -5.46
N LEU A 163 9.70 12.65 -4.81
CA LEU A 163 11.16 12.53 -4.81
C LEU A 163 11.63 11.21 -4.20
N VAL A 164 11.04 10.80 -3.08
CA VAL A 164 11.38 9.53 -2.42
C VAL A 164 11.02 8.34 -3.31
N THR A 165 9.82 8.34 -3.90
CA THR A 165 9.36 7.23 -4.74
C THR A 165 10.19 7.12 -6.01
N VAL A 166 10.39 8.22 -6.75
CA VAL A 166 11.22 8.24 -7.96
C VAL A 166 12.66 7.85 -7.64
N SER A 167 13.24 8.36 -6.56
CA SER A 167 14.60 7.98 -6.16
C SER A 167 14.70 6.51 -5.81
N TRP A 168 13.64 5.94 -5.22
CA TRP A 168 13.56 4.52 -4.93
C TRP A 168 13.49 3.68 -6.20
N ASP A 169 12.55 3.98 -7.10
CA ASP A 169 12.35 3.25 -8.34
C ASP A 169 13.63 3.26 -9.20
N LEU A 170 14.29 4.43 -9.33
CA LEU A 170 15.53 4.58 -10.10
C LEU A 170 16.71 3.83 -9.46
N ARG A 171 16.83 3.82 -8.12
CA ARG A 171 18.02 3.29 -7.43
C ARG A 171 17.87 1.84 -7.01
N MET A 172 16.75 1.47 -6.42
CA MET A 172 16.54 0.17 -5.78
C MET A 172 15.93 -0.82 -6.76
N ASP A 173 14.84 -0.42 -7.42
CA ASP A 173 14.06 -1.33 -8.28
C ASP A 173 14.73 -1.50 -9.65
N TRP A 174 15.18 -0.39 -10.25
CA TRP A 174 15.85 -0.40 -11.56
C TRP A 174 17.37 -0.47 -11.48
N GLY A 175 17.98 0.00 -10.38
CA GLY A 175 19.44 -0.02 -10.24
C GLY A 175 20.21 0.95 -11.13
N LEU A 176 19.54 1.90 -11.81
CA LEU A 176 20.17 2.85 -12.75
C LEU A 176 21.21 3.76 -12.09
N LEU A 177 21.02 4.06 -10.80
CA LEU A 177 21.92 4.93 -10.04
C LEU A 177 23.00 4.16 -9.26
N GLN A 178 23.14 2.85 -9.48
CA GLN A 178 24.12 1.99 -8.78
C GLN A 178 25.37 1.66 -9.63
N GLY A 179 25.47 2.09 -10.89
CA GLY A 179 26.67 1.85 -11.72
C GLY A 179 26.82 2.77 -12.94
N ASN A 180 28.07 2.96 -13.40
CA ASN A 180 28.44 3.71 -14.61
C ASN A 180 28.09 2.96 -15.91
N GLY A 181 26.84 2.51 -16.02
CA GLY A 181 26.32 1.74 -17.14
C GLY A 181 24.86 1.48 -16.86
N LEU A 182 23.98 1.84 -17.79
CA LEU A 182 22.52 1.88 -17.66
C LEU A 182 21.81 0.54 -17.36
N LEU A 183 22.52 -0.51 -16.93
CA LEU A 183 21.97 -1.81 -16.53
C LEU A 183 22.77 -2.44 -15.37
N LYS A 184 22.05 -3.16 -14.49
CA LYS A 184 22.59 -3.99 -13.40
C LYS A 184 23.29 -5.22 -14.01
N ASP A 185 24.54 -5.48 -13.63
CA ASP A 185 25.34 -6.61 -14.16
C ASP A 185 24.81 -8.00 -13.74
N GLU A 186 23.90 -8.08 -12.76
CA GLU A 186 23.22 -9.33 -12.39
C GLU A 186 21.89 -9.49 -13.13
N LEU A 187 21.94 -10.06 -14.32
CA LEU A 187 20.79 -10.78 -14.88
C LEU A 187 20.65 -12.10 -14.11
N VAL A 188 19.53 -12.28 -13.41
CA VAL A 188 19.13 -13.48 -12.65
C VAL A 188 19.05 -14.77 -13.49
N PHE A 189 19.35 -14.71 -14.80
CA PHE A 189 19.34 -15.85 -15.72
C PHE A 189 20.72 -16.27 -16.25
N SER A 190 21.81 -15.99 -15.54
CA SER A 190 23.09 -16.63 -15.84
C SER A 190 23.46 -17.63 -14.74
N GLN A 191 23.72 -18.88 -15.16
CA GLN A 191 24.13 -20.06 -14.37
C GLN A 191 23.02 -20.98 -13.84
N GLN A 192 22.02 -21.32 -14.67
CA GLN A 192 21.40 -22.65 -14.58
C GLN A 192 21.93 -23.49 -15.74
N GLY A 193 23.20 -23.88 -15.64
CA GLY A 193 23.90 -24.53 -16.74
C GLY A 193 25.35 -24.87 -16.43
N LYS A 194 25.64 -25.36 -15.21
CA LYS A 194 26.81 -26.20 -14.93
C LYS A 194 26.72 -26.78 -13.52
N GLY A 195 26.46 -28.08 -13.46
CA GLY A 195 26.92 -29.00 -12.42
C GLY A 195 26.33 -28.81 -11.03
N ASP A 196 25.36 -29.65 -10.70
CA ASP A 196 25.16 -30.10 -9.32
C ASP A 196 26.49 -30.67 -8.78
N GLU A 197 27.20 -29.89 -7.97
CA GLU A 197 28.15 -30.43 -7.00
C GLU A 197 27.95 -29.71 -5.65
N THR A 198 27.50 -30.51 -4.70
CA THR A 198 27.32 -30.24 -3.27
C THR A 198 28.49 -29.46 -2.65
N ALA A 199 28.19 -28.30 -2.05
CA ALA A 199 29.13 -27.59 -1.17
C ALA A 199 28.70 -27.73 0.30
N CYS A 200 29.07 -28.85 0.93
CA CYS A 200 29.18 -28.97 2.39
C CYS A 200 30.64 -28.72 2.78
N TRP A 201 30.91 -27.67 3.58
CA TRP A 201 32.21 -27.44 4.20
C TRP A 201 32.15 -27.84 5.69
N GLY A 202 32.59 -29.07 5.98
CA GLY A 202 32.76 -29.61 7.35
C GLY A 202 31.46 -29.84 8.15
N ASN A 203 31.59 -30.05 9.46
CA ASN A 203 30.52 -30.48 10.38
C ASN A 203 29.49 -29.38 10.75
N ARG A 204 29.37 -28.31 9.97
CA ARG A 204 28.35 -27.28 10.18
C ARG A 204 27.49 -27.12 8.94
N CYS A 205 26.40 -27.89 8.90
CA CYS A 205 25.24 -27.53 8.09
C CYS A 205 24.64 -26.24 8.66
N ARG A 206 25.05 -25.09 8.14
CA ARG A 206 24.30 -23.85 8.35
C ARG A 206 23.16 -23.88 7.35
N ASP A 207 21.93 -23.89 7.85
CA ASP A 207 20.71 -23.99 7.06
C ASP A 207 20.68 -22.93 5.95
N SER A 208 20.97 -23.34 4.72
CA SER A 208 20.91 -22.52 3.52
C SER A 208 19.49 -21.99 3.25
N SER A 209 18.45 -22.53 3.91
CA SER A 209 17.07 -22.04 3.79
C SER A 209 16.85 -20.71 4.52
N MET A 210 17.57 -20.44 5.61
CA MET A 210 17.40 -19.19 6.37
C MET A 210 18.04 -18.01 5.63
N HIS A 211 19.21 -18.22 5.03
CA HIS A 211 19.88 -17.21 4.21
C HIS A 211 19.16 -16.97 2.87
N LEU A 212 18.50 -17.99 2.31
CA LEU A 212 17.61 -17.80 1.14
C LEU A 212 16.34 -17.04 1.51
N ARG A 213 15.75 -17.25 2.70
CA ARG A 213 14.55 -16.51 3.14
C ARG A 213 14.83 -15.04 3.39
N GLU A 214 15.97 -14.71 4.01
CA GLU A 214 16.41 -13.31 4.17
C GLU A 214 16.74 -12.67 2.83
N LYS A 215 17.43 -13.38 1.93
CA LYS A 215 17.66 -12.90 0.57
C LYS A 215 16.37 -12.76 -0.20
N ILE A 216 15.39 -13.65 -0.09
CA ILE A 216 14.10 -13.51 -0.79
C ILE A 216 13.32 -12.29 -0.26
N CYS A 217 13.37 -11.99 1.04
CA CYS A 217 12.79 -10.75 1.58
C CYS A 217 13.53 -9.49 1.10
N LEU A 218 14.86 -9.47 1.10
CA LEU A 218 15.67 -8.33 0.65
C LEU A 218 15.71 -8.17 -0.88
N TYR A 219 15.62 -9.27 -1.63
CA TYR A 219 15.73 -9.31 -3.09
C TYR A 219 14.37 -9.13 -3.76
N ASN A 220 13.25 -9.56 -3.16
CA ASN A 220 11.91 -9.19 -3.63
C ASN A 220 11.48 -7.77 -3.21
N LEU A 221 12.10 -7.17 -2.18
CA LEU A 221 11.98 -5.74 -1.91
C LEU A 221 12.70 -4.85 -2.96
N ASN A 222 13.63 -5.43 -3.73
CA ASN A 222 14.36 -4.77 -4.83
C ASN A 222 13.78 -5.12 -6.21
N LYS A 223 12.65 -5.83 -6.29
CA LYS A 223 12.09 -6.36 -7.54
C LYS A 223 10.57 -6.11 -7.70
N ILE A 224 9.99 -5.25 -6.89
CA ILE A 224 8.62 -4.72 -7.05
C ILE A 224 8.74 -3.24 -7.38
#